data_AF-A0A1H5G814-F1
#
_entry.id   AF-A0A1H5G814-F1
#
_cell.length_a   1.000
_cell.length_b   1.000
_cell.length_c   1.000
_cell.angle_alpha   90.00
_cell.angle_beta   90.00
_cell.angle_gamma   90.00
#
_symmetry.space_group_name_H-M   'P 1'
#
loop_
_entity.id
_entity.type
_entity.pdbx_description
1 polymer ?
#
loop_
_entity_poly.entity_id
_entity_poly.type
_entity_poly.pdbx_seq_one_letter_code
_entity_poly.pdbx_strand_id
1 'polypeptide(L)'
;MIPAPPHLDFEAWKDQIRKMGGRFDPQVIDPKAFAGWVRPISVYGFVAAEVGSNTHVVERTHRDVRVNGADHYVVLFQLAGRSAMTHNEEAVRFGVGDVVLVDAGRPATFFAGNAGESWNTVALLLPRQALVSHLGFEPRGGLHRRNGTAVGRLLLDLIRNAGMEEVPPSRTECYVRLAVHDLVGALFAPSDPAPARHSDKLFMRVRSVIKDGFVDPGLDPSAVATRAGISLRYLQKLFTERGSTCSEFIYSFRLDYAAHLLQRQSTLGASQALREIAYASGFRDYSHFARRFRQRFGHAPGAHFAGESCHREGALNACG
;
A
#
# COMPACT_ATOMS: atom_id res chain seq x y z
N MET A 1 14.87 4.47 -22.31
CA MET A 1 14.44 3.05 -22.37
C MET A 1 15.02 2.38 -21.13
N ILE A 2 14.17 1.90 -20.21
CA ILE A 2 14.65 1.24 -18.98
C ILE A 2 15.20 -0.14 -19.40
N PRO A 3 16.44 -0.51 -19.01
CA PRO A 3 17.01 -1.80 -19.38
C PRO A 3 16.18 -2.97 -18.87
N ALA A 4 16.15 -4.07 -19.61
CA ALA A 4 15.54 -5.31 -19.17
C ALA A 4 16.20 -5.76 -17.86
N PRO A 5 15.43 -6.23 -16.86
CA PRO A 5 16.01 -6.65 -15.60
C PRO A 5 16.77 -7.98 -15.82
N PRO A 6 17.86 -8.22 -15.08
CA PRO A 6 18.61 -9.46 -15.20
C PRO A 6 17.73 -10.65 -14.82
N HIS A 7 17.92 -11.76 -15.51
CA HIS A 7 17.32 -13.02 -15.11
C HIS A 7 17.95 -13.52 -13.81
N LEU A 8 17.11 -14.08 -12.95
CA LEU A 8 17.50 -14.67 -11.67
C LEU A 8 17.39 -16.19 -11.78
N ASP A 9 18.16 -16.91 -10.97
CA ASP A 9 17.88 -18.31 -10.71
C ASP A 9 16.59 -18.47 -9.89
N PHE A 10 16.07 -19.70 -9.83
CA PHE A 10 14.79 -19.99 -9.19
C PHE A 10 14.76 -19.63 -7.69
N GLU A 11 15.84 -19.88 -6.96
CA GLU A 11 15.90 -19.62 -5.52
C GLU A 11 15.99 -18.12 -5.22
N ALA A 12 16.83 -17.38 -5.96
CA ALA A 12 16.96 -15.94 -5.86
C ALA A 12 15.65 -15.22 -6.23
N TRP A 13 14.98 -15.66 -7.30
CA TRP A 13 13.69 -15.11 -7.71
C TRP A 13 12.61 -15.37 -6.65
N LYS A 14 12.53 -16.60 -6.14
CA LYS A 14 11.58 -17.00 -5.09
C LYS A 14 11.79 -16.18 -3.81
N ASP A 15 13.03 -16.00 -3.39
CA ASP A 15 13.35 -15.19 -2.21
C ASP A 15 12.98 -13.72 -2.39
N GLN A 16 13.14 -13.17 -3.59
CA GLN A 16 12.76 -11.79 -3.88
C GLN A 16 11.25 -11.57 -3.84
N ILE A 17 10.46 -12.51 -4.37
CA ILE A 17 9.00 -12.47 -4.25
C ILE A 17 8.57 -12.57 -2.79
N ARG A 18 9.19 -13.47 -2.03
CA ARG A 18 8.89 -13.66 -0.59
C ARG A 18 9.15 -12.40 0.23
N LYS A 19 10.26 -11.70 -0.04
CA LYS A 19 10.61 -10.43 0.62
C LYS A 19 9.64 -9.31 0.32
N MET A 20 9.08 -9.30 -0.90
CA MET A 20 8.20 -8.24 -1.36
C MET A 20 6.75 -8.48 -0.94
N GLY A 21 6.15 -9.59 -1.41
CA GLY A 21 4.71 -9.87 -1.30
C GLY A 21 4.30 -10.65 -0.06
N GLY A 22 5.26 -11.17 0.70
CA GLY A 22 5.03 -12.24 1.67
C GLY A 22 5.26 -13.62 1.03
N ARG A 23 5.13 -14.69 1.83
CA ARG A 23 5.32 -16.08 1.38
C ARG A 23 4.33 -16.50 0.28
N PHE A 24 4.72 -16.28 -0.97
CA PHE A 24 4.15 -16.88 -2.17
C PHE A 24 5.16 -17.90 -2.70
N ASP A 25 4.78 -19.15 -2.71
CA ASP A 25 5.64 -20.29 -3.00
C ASP A 25 5.35 -20.81 -4.41
N PRO A 26 6.28 -20.60 -5.36
CA PRO A 26 6.15 -21.16 -6.69
C PRO A 26 6.33 -22.68 -6.66
N GLN A 27 5.57 -23.38 -7.49
CA GLN A 27 5.82 -24.80 -7.75
C GLN A 27 7.22 -24.98 -8.32
N VAL A 28 7.91 -26.00 -7.81
CA VAL A 28 9.26 -26.34 -8.26
C VAL A 28 9.24 -26.64 -9.76
N ILE A 29 10.11 -25.94 -10.48
CA ILE A 29 10.42 -26.17 -11.88
C ILE A 29 11.90 -26.54 -11.97
N ASP A 30 12.29 -27.27 -13.01
CA ASP A 30 13.71 -27.54 -13.28
C ASP A 30 14.46 -26.19 -13.35
N PRO A 31 15.47 -25.95 -12.49
CA PRO A 31 16.25 -24.72 -12.51
C PRO A 31 16.86 -24.39 -13.87
N LYS A 32 17.15 -25.39 -14.71
CA LYS A 32 17.67 -25.18 -16.08
C LYS A 32 16.62 -24.69 -17.07
N ALA A 33 15.34 -24.98 -16.80
CA ALA A 33 14.21 -24.54 -17.61
C ALA A 33 13.57 -23.25 -17.05
N PHE A 34 13.97 -22.82 -15.85
CA PHE A 34 13.43 -21.62 -15.22
C PHE A 34 13.90 -20.35 -15.92
N ALA A 35 12.96 -19.44 -16.15
CA ALA A 35 13.24 -18.07 -16.52
C ALA A 35 12.36 -17.16 -15.65
N GLY A 36 13.00 -16.30 -14.86
CA GLY A 36 12.30 -15.33 -14.04
C GLY A 36 13.13 -14.08 -13.78
N TRP A 37 12.44 -12.99 -13.46
CA TRP A 37 13.05 -11.72 -13.12
C TRP A 37 12.09 -10.91 -12.25
N VAL A 38 12.66 -9.98 -11.50
CA VAL A 38 11.92 -9.04 -10.66
C VAL A 38 12.57 -7.67 -10.79
N ARG A 39 11.76 -6.66 -11.03
CA ARG A 39 12.15 -5.25 -11.00
C ARG A 39 11.38 -4.57 -9.87
N PRO A 40 12.01 -4.34 -8.70
CA PRO A 40 11.41 -3.56 -7.63
C PRO A 40 11.13 -2.12 -8.09
N ILE A 41 10.01 -1.56 -7.64
CA ILE A 41 9.58 -0.20 -7.93
C ILE A 41 9.15 0.44 -6.61
N SER A 42 9.71 1.60 -6.28
CA SER A 42 9.18 2.42 -5.19
C SER A 42 8.17 3.40 -5.78
N VAL A 43 6.95 3.40 -5.25
CA VAL A 43 5.86 4.25 -5.74
C VAL A 43 5.40 5.12 -4.60
N TYR A 44 6.05 6.26 -4.39
CA TYR A 44 5.60 7.29 -3.43
C TYR A 44 5.26 6.69 -2.04
N GLY A 45 6.17 5.88 -1.48
CA GLY A 45 5.99 5.22 -0.19
C GLY A 45 5.26 3.86 -0.24
N PHE A 46 4.78 3.42 -1.40
CA PHE A 46 4.32 2.04 -1.62
C PHE A 46 5.43 1.17 -2.22
N VAL A 47 5.39 -0.11 -1.86
CA VAL A 47 6.19 -1.15 -2.49
C VAL A 47 5.44 -1.65 -3.71
N ALA A 48 6.11 -1.65 -4.86
CA ALA A 48 5.63 -2.29 -6.07
C ALA A 48 6.77 -3.10 -6.72
N ALA A 49 6.42 -3.97 -7.65
CA ALA A 49 7.39 -4.55 -8.56
C ALA A 49 6.75 -5.01 -9.84
N GLU A 50 7.55 -5.04 -10.89
CA GLU A 50 7.26 -5.81 -12.08
C GLU A 50 7.93 -7.18 -11.94
N VAL A 51 7.16 -8.25 -12.17
CA VAL A 51 7.59 -9.64 -11.96
C VAL A 51 7.23 -10.43 -13.20
N GLY A 52 8.22 -11.13 -13.76
CA GLY A 52 8.00 -12.07 -14.85
C GLY A 52 8.56 -13.44 -14.52
N SER A 53 7.86 -14.48 -14.96
CA SER A 53 8.30 -15.87 -14.80
C SER A 53 7.57 -16.83 -15.74
N ASN A 54 8.16 -17.99 -15.98
CA ASN A 54 7.51 -19.14 -16.61
C ASN A 54 7.01 -20.20 -15.60
N THR A 55 6.94 -19.85 -14.31
CA THR A 55 6.37 -20.73 -13.28
C THR A 55 4.88 -20.95 -13.50
N HIS A 56 4.46 -22.20 -13.37
CA HIS A 56 3.08 -22.59 -13.68
C HIS A 56 2.11 -22.31 -12.52
N VAL A 57 2.56 -22.53 -11.28
CA VAL A 57 1.74 -22.33 -10.08
C VAL A 57 2.52 -21.50 -9.09
N VAL A 58 1.86 -20.50 -8.50
CA VAL A 58 2.36 -19.75 -7.34
C VAL A 58 1.30 -19.79 -6.26
N GLU A 59 1.62 -20.38 -5.12
CA GLU A 59 0.65 -20.64 -4.06
C GLU A 59 1.00 -19.89 -2.77
N ARG A 60 -0.04 -19.37 -2.11
CA ARG A 60 0.03 -18.90 -0.73
C ARG A 60 -0.97 -19.70 0.08
N THR A 61 -0.46 -20.61 0.91
CA THR A 61 -1.30 -21.53 1.68
C THR A 61 -1.84 -20.88 2.96
N HIS A 62 -2.80 -21.55 3.62
CA HIS A 62 -3.22 -21.18 4.98
C HIS A 62 -2.06 -21.18 5.98
N ARG A 63 -1.06 -22.06 5.80
CA ARG A 63 0.12 -22.11 6.66
C ARG A 63 0.96 -20.84 6.47
N ASP A 64 1.14 -20.42 5.23
CA ASP A 64 1.92 -19.22 4.90
C ASP A 64 1.27 -17.96 5.45
N VAL A 65 -0.05 -17.84 5.35
CA VAL A 65 -0.82 -16.75 5.95
C VAL A 65 -0.58 -16.68 7.47
N ARG A 66 -0.64 -17.83 8.17
CA ARG A 66 -0.45 -17.87 9.64
C ARG A 66 0.97 -17.51 10.07
N VAL A 67 1.99 -17.94 9.31
CA VAL A 67 3.40 -17.74 9.65
C VAL A 67 3.90 -16.35 9.25
N ASN A 68 3.38 -15.80 8.15
CA ASN A 68 3.89 -14.58 7.52
C ASN A 68 2.93 -13.38 7.62
N GLY A 69 1.73 -13.52 8.22
CA GLY A 69 0.92 -12.42 8.77
C GLY A 69 0.64 -11.21 7.86
N ALA A 70 0.78 -11.38 6.54
CA ALA A 70 0.77 -10.26 5.60
C ALA A 70 -0.56 -9.51 5.66
N ASP A 71 -0.52 -8.27 6.15
CA ASP A 71 -1.70 -7.44 6.34
C ASP A 71 -1.80 -6.34 5.27
N HIS A 72 -1.82 -6.78 4.02
CA HIS A 72 -1.90 -5.90 2.86
C HIS A 72 -2.77 -6.50 1.76
N TYR A 73 -3.26 -5.61 0.89
CA TYR A 73 -3.80 -5.99 -0.41
C TYR A 73 -2.72 -5.89 -1.47
N VAL A 74 -2.84 -6.69 -2.53
CA VAL A 74 -1.99 -6.61 -3.72
C VAL A 74 -2.87 -6.32 -4.92
N VAL A 75 -2.60 -5.23 -5.64
CA VAL A 75 -3.19 -4.97 -6.96
C VAL A 75 -2.24 -5.54 -8.01
N LEU A 76 -2.73 -6.46 -8.82
CA LEU A 76 -1.99 -7.10 -9.90
C LEU A 76 -2.49 -6.60 -11.26
N PHE A 77 -1.57 -6.14 -12.10
CA PHE A 77 -1.80 -5.79 -13.50
C PHE A 77 -1.14 -6.83 -14.40
N GLN A 78 -1.91 -7.52 -15.24
CA GLN A 78 -1.33 -8.46 -16.19
C GLN A 78 -0.78 -7.71 -17.41
N LEU A 79 0.51 -7.89 -17.69
CA LEU A 79 1.21 -7.23 -18.79
C LEU A 79 1.48 -8.13 -19.99
N ALA A 80 1.76 -9.41 -19.73
CA ALA A 80 1.98 -10.42 -20.76
C ALA A 80 1.48 -11.79 -20.29
N GLY A 81 1.02 -12.63 -21.21
CA GLY A 81 0.47 -13.95 -20.89
C GLY A 81 -0.94 -13.89 -20.31
N ARG A 82 -1.41 -15.04 -19.85
CA ARG A 82 -2.70 -15.23 -19.19
C ARG A 82 -2.48 -15.91 -17.86
N SER A 83 -3.31 -15.56 -16.89
CA SER A 83 -3.25 -16.14 -15.56
C SER A 83 -4.67 -16.48 -15.08
N ALA A 84 -4.75 -17.41 -14.13
CA ALA A 84 -5.92 -17.62 -13.31
C ALA A 84 -5.53 -17.51 -11.84
N MET A 85 -6.48 -17.17 -10.99
CA MET A 85 -6.32 -17.12 -9.55
C MET A 85 -7.51 -17.81 -8.91
N THR A 86 -7.24 -18.63 -7.91
CA THR A 86 -8.24 -19.08 -6.94
C THR A 86 -8.03 -18.30 -5.65
N HIS A 87 -9.08 -17.64 -5.16
CA HIS A 87 -9.03 -16.80 -3.97
C HIS A 87 -10.43 -16.64 -3.40
N ASN A 88 -10.60 -16.78 -2.07
CA ASN A 88 -11.93 -16.79 -1.44
C ASN A 88 -12.90 -17.79 -2.08
N GLU A 89 -12.41 -18.99 -2.45
CA GLU A 89 -13.17 -20.04 -3.15
C GLU A 89 -13.68 -19.66 -4.56
N GLU A 90 -13.38 -18.45 -5.02
CA GLU A 90 -13.71 -17.99 -6.37
C GLU A 90 -12.50 -18.16 -7.30
N ALA A 91 -12.75 -18.63 -8.51
CA ALA A 91 -11.74 -18.75 -9.55
C ALA A 91 -11.94 -17.67 -10.61
N VAL A 92 -10.90 -16.89 -10.88
CA VAL A 92 -10.92 -15.79 -11.85
C VAL A 92 -9.81 -15.97 -12.86
N ARG A 93 -10.12 -15.79 -14.14
CA ARG A 93 -9.14 -15.74 -15.24
C ARG A 93 -8.94 -14.31 -15.67
N PHE A 94 -7.69 -13.94 -15.91
CA PHE A 94 -7.32 -12.59 -16.31
C PHE A 94 -6.20 -12.60 -17.35
N GLY A 95 -6.31 -11.68 -18.31
CA GLY A 95 -5.38 -11.54 -19.42
C GLY A 95 -4.75 -10.14 -19.45
N VAL A 96 -3.91 -9.90 -20.45
CA VAL A 96 -3.21 -8.62 -20.62
C VAL A 96 -4.17 -7.42 -20.51
N GLY A 97 -3.82 -6.46 -19.65
CA GLY A 97 -4.59 -5.27 -19.37
C GLY A 97 -5.59 -5.42 -18.22
N ASP A 98 -5.86 -6.63 -17.73
CA ASP A 98 -6.75 -6.83 -16.59
C ASP A 98 -6.08 -6.44 -15.27
N VAL A 99 -6.93 -6.05 -14.32
CA VAL A 99 -6.52 -5.69 -12.96
C VAL A 99 -7.23 -6.58 -11.95
N VAL A 100 -6.48 -7.11 -10.98
CA VAL A 100 -6.99 -8.01 -9.94
C VAL A 100 -6.59 -7.48 -8.56
N LEU A 101 -7.52 -7.52 -7.60
CA LEU A 101 -7.25 -7.22 -6.21
C LEU A 101 -7.15 -8.52 -5.39
N VAL A 102 -6.03 -8.71 -4.71
CA VAL A 102 -5.74 -9.90 -3.89
C VAL A 102 -5.63 -9.48 -2.44
N ASP A 103 -6.31 -10.22 -1.55
CA ASP A 103 -6.11 -10.08 -0.10
C ASP A 103 -4.95 -11.00 0.34
N ALA A 104 -3.78 -10.44 0.66
CA ALA A 104 -2.62 -11.25 1.07
C ALA A 104 -2.75 -11.85 2.49
N GLY A 105 -3.77 -11.43 3.24
CA GLY A 105 -4.16 -12.02 4.52
C GLY A 105 -4.99 -13.31 4.36
N ARG A 106 -5.23 -13.76 3.12
CA ARG A 106 -5.97 -14.98 2.81
C ARG A 106 -5.21 -15.85 1.81
N PRO A 107 -5.49 -17.16 1.75
CA PRO A 107 -4.87 -18.04 0.77
C PRO A 107 -5.20 -17.62 -0.65
N ALA A 108 -4.25 -17.83 -1.56
CA ALA A 108 -4.43 -17.59 -2.98
C ALA A 108 -3.54 -18.54 -3.78
N THR A 109 -4.06 -19.07 -4.88
CA THR A 109 -3.25 -19.87 -5.81
C THR A 109 -3.38 -19.27 -7.21
N PHE A 110 -2.25 -18.93 -7.81
CA PHE A 110 -2.15 -18.42 -9.16
C PHE A 110 -1.71 -19.54 -10.11
N PHE A 111 -2.28 -19.55 -11.30
CA PHE A 111 -1.99 -20.49 -12.37
C PHE A 111 -1.63 -19.71 -13.63
N ALA A 112 -0.52 -20.04 -14.27
CA ALA A 112 -0.23 -19.57 -15.62
C ALA A 112 -1.18 -20.22 -16.64
N GLY A 113 -1.42 -19.54 -17.76
CA GLY A 113 -2.38 -19.99 -18.78
C GLY A 113 -2.03 -21.35 -19.38
N ASN A 114 -0.83 -21.47 -19.95
CA ASN A 114 -0.29 -22.72 -20.48
C ASN A 114 1.04 -23.04 -19.79
N ALA A 115 1.35 -24.33 -19.63
CA ALA A 115 2.63 -24.77 -19.07
C ALA A 115 3.79 -24.29 -19.95
N GLY A 116 4.75 -23.57 -19.34
CA GLY A 116 5.93 -23.04 -20.03
C GLY A 116 5.75 -21.67 -20.70
N GLU A 117 4.54 -21.10 -20.74
CA GLU A 117 4.36 -19.72 -21.17
C GLU A 117 4.81 -18.75 -20.07
N SER A 118 5.65 -17.78 -20.45
CA SER A 118 6.05 -16.70 -19.55
C SER A 118 4.90 -15.72 -19.34
N TRP A 119 4.66 -15.38 -18.08
CA TRP A 119 3.76 -14.30 -17.69
C TRP A 119 4.56 -13.11 -17.14
N ASN A 120 3.96 -11.92 -17.19
CA ASN A 120 4.49 -10.70 -16.60
C ASN A 120 3.36 -9.94 -15.90
N THR A 121 3.60 -9.51 -14.67
CA THR A 121 2.66 -8.71 -13.87
C THR A 121 3.35 -7.54 -13.17
N VAL A 122 2.64 -6.42 -13.02
CA VAL A 122 2.98 -5.40 -12.01
C VAL A 122 2.15 -5.63 -10.77
N ALA A 123 2.81 -5.73 -9.61
CA ALA A 123 2.20 -5.84 -8.30
C ALA A 123 2.40 -4.55 -7.51
N LEU A 124 1.32 -3.99 -6.95
CA LEU A 124 1.34 -2.87 -6.02
C LEU A 124 0.81 -3.32 -4.66
N LEU A 125 1.60 -3.12 -3.61
CA LEU A 125 1.24 -3.48 -2.25
C LEU A 125 0.60 -2.31 -1.52
N LEU A 126 -0.53 -2.58 -0.87
CA LEU A 126 -1.36 -1.58 -0.19
C LEU A 126 -1.57 -2.03 1.27
N PRO A 127 -0.99 -1.34 2.27
CA PRO A 127 -1.21 -1.67 3.67
C PRO A 127 -2.71 -1.66 4.01
N ARG A 128 -3.24 -2.75 4.58
CA ARG A 128 -4.70 -2.93 4.77
C ARG A 128 -5.30 -1.77 5.53
N GLN A 129 -4.73 -1.45 6.69
CA GLN A 129 -5.28 -0.43 7.57
C GLN A 129 -5.36 0.94 6.87
N ALA A 130 -4.34 1.31 6.08
CA ALA A 130 -4.30 2.57 5.35
C ALA A 130 -5.35 2.61 4.23
N LEU A 131 -5.48 1.51 3.48
CA LEU A 131 -6.46 1.40 2.40
C LEU A 131 -7.89 1.41 2.92
N VAL A 132 -8.23 0.57 3.91
CA VAL A 132 -9.58 0.49 4.49
C VAL A 132 -9.98 1.81 5.15
N SER A 133 -9.04 2.42 5.89
CA SER A 133 -9.19 3.77 6.42
C SER A 133 -9.48 4.78 5.30
N HIS A 134 -8.78 4.66 4.17
CA HIS A 134 -8.96 5.54 3.01
C HIS A 134 -10.15 5.19 2.11
N LEU A 135 -10.75 4.01 2.18
CA LEU A 135 -11.92 3.71 1.37
C LEU A 135 -13.21 3.89 2.17
N GLY A 136 -13.14 3.71 3.49
CA GLY A 136 -14.32 3.70 4.34
C GLY A 136 -15.20 2.47 4.17
N PHE A 137 -14.69 1.47 3.47
CA PHE A 137 -15.19 0.10 3.38
C PHE A 137 -13.98 -0.83 3.23
N GLU A 138 -14.18 -2.10 3.54
CA GLU A 138 -13.17 -3.12 3.32
C GLU A 138 -13.37 -3.75 1.93
N PRO A 139 -12.40 -3.63 1.01
CA PRO A 139 -12.50 -4.28 -0.29
C PRO A 139 -12.56 -5.80 -0.15
N ARG A 140 -13.41 -6.43 -0.96
CA ARG A 140 -13.39 -7.88 -1.10
C ARG A 140 -12.15 -8.27 -1.93
N GLY A 141 -11.29 -9.15 -1.41
CA GLY A 141 -10.23 -9.77 -2.21
C GLY A 141 -10.83 -10.71 -3.26
N GLY A 142 -10.13 -10.91 -4.38
CA GLY A 142 -10.59 -11.76 -5.49
C GLY A 142 -11.33 -10.98 -6.58
N LEU A 143 -11.47 -9.66 -6.43
CA LEU A 143 -12.14 -8.83 -7.43
C LEU A 143 -11.28 -8.66 -8.68
N HIS A 144 -11.94 -8.63 -9.82
CA HIS A 144 -11.34 -8.46 -11.14
C HIS A 144 -12.05 -7.38 -11.94
N ARG A 145 -11.27 -6.63 -12.71
CA ARG A 145 -11.75 -5.66 -13.68
C ARG A 145 -11.11 -5.96 -15.02
N ARG A 146 -11.97 -6.20 -16.02
CA ARG A 146 -11.56 -6.49 -17.39
C ARG A 146 -11.08 -5.22 -18.11
N ASN A 147 -10.12 -5.41 -19.00
CA ASN A 147 -9.72 -4.46 -20.04
C ASN A 147 -9.36 -3.06 -19.53
N GLY A 148 -8.32 -2.97 -18.68
CA GLY A 148 -7.54 -1.77 -18.44
C GLY A 148 -8.37 -0.50 -18.45
N THR A 149 -9.35 -0.39 -17.56
CA THR A 149 -10.21 0.79 -17.46
C THR A 149 -9.36 2.06 -17.46
N ALA A 150 -9.91 3.22 -17.84
CA ALA A 150 -9.14 4.47 -17.82
C ALA A 150 -8.44 4.69 -16.46
N VAL A 151 -9.11 4.30 -15.37
CA VAL A 151 -8.58 4.27 -14.01
C VAL A 151 -7.43 3.27 -13.83
N GLY A 152 -7.58 2.03 -14.33
CA GLY A 152 -6.53 1.02 -14.26
C GLY A 152 -5.27 1.39 -15.03
N ARG A 153 -5.42 1.97 -16.24
CA ARG A 153 -4.28 2.50 -17.01
C ARG A 153 -3.59 3.64 -16.29
N LEU A 154 -4.36 4.60 -15.77
CA LEU A 154 -3.81 5.71 -15.01
C LEU A 154 -3.00 5.24 -13.79
N LEU A 155 -3.51 4.24 -13.06
CA LEU A 155 -2.79 3.67 -11.92
C LEU A 155 -1.51 2.94 -12.36
N LEU A 156 -1.58 2.15 -13.44
CA LEU A 156 -0.41 1.45 -13.99
C LEU A 156 0.66 2.43 -14.49
N ASP A 157 0.26 3.50 -15.17
CA ASP A 157 1.16 4.54 -15.67
C ASP A 157 1.83 5.28 -14.51
N LEU A 158 1.08 5.58 -13.44
CA LEU A 158 1.64 6.16 -12.22
C LEU A 158 2.71 5.25 -11.61
N ILE A 159 2.44 3.95 -11.49
CA ILE A 159 3.40 2.97 -10.95
C ILE A 159 4.67 2.90 -11.81
N ARG A 160 4.52 2.77 -13.12
CA ARG A 160 5.67 2.60 -14.05
C ARG A 160 6.55 3.84 -14.13
N ASN A 161 5.95 5.02 -14.01
CA ASN A 161 6.70 6.28 -14.10
C ASN A 161 7.25 6.74 -12.75
N ALA A 162 6.82 6.16 -11.62
CA ALA A 162 7.32 6.53 -10.29
C ALA A 162 8.83 6.28 -10.11
N GLY A 163 9.41 5.30 -10.79
CA GLY A 163 10.85 4.99 -10.72
C GLY A 163 11.74 5.84 -11.62
N MET A 164 11.17 6.79 -12.38
CA MET A 164 11.91 7.64 -13.33
C MET A 164 12.35 8.98 -12.72
N GLU A 165 11.85 9.34 -11.54
CA GLU A 165 12.14 10.59 -10.87
C GLU A 165 12.58 10.28 -9.43
N GLU A 166 13.78 10.73 -9.03
CA GLU A 166 14.11 10.83 -7.61
C GLU A 166 13.21 11.92 -7.01
N VAL A 167 12.00 11.55 -6.61
CA VAL A 167 11.10 12.49 -5.93
C VAL A 167 11.52 12.54 -4.47
N PRO A 168 12.06 13.67 -3.97
CA PRO A 168 12.29 13.83 -2.54
C PRO A 168 10.96 13.64 -1.81
N PRO A 169 10.96 13.11 -0.58
CA PRO A 169 9.75 13.06 0.24
C PRO A 169 9.15 14.46 0.28
N SER A 170 8.05 14.66 -0.44
CA SER A 170 7.44 15.96 -0.69
C SER A 170 5.94 15.88 -0.41
N ARG A 171 5.27 17.01 -0.17
CA ARG A 171 3.81 17.01 0.06
C ARG A 171 3.07 16.32 -1.09
N THR A 172 3.64 16.36 -2.29
CA THR A 172 3.22 15.64 -3.48
C THR A 172 3.07 14.14 -3.23
N GLU A 173 3.98 13.50 -2.50
CA GLU A 173 3.91 12.08 -2.15
C GLU A 173 2.62 11.76 -1.39
N CYS A 174 2.24 12.58 -0.40
CA CYS A 174 0.99 12.40 0.34
C CYS A 174 -0.24 12.49 -0.59
N TYR A 175 -0.27 13.46 -1.50
CA TYR A 175 -1.37 13.61 -2.46
C TYR A 175 -1.42 12.43 -3.45
N VAL A 176 -0.26 11.98 -3.93
CA VAL A 176 -0.15 10.82 -4.82
C VAL A 176 -0.60 9.55 -4.10
N ARG A 177 -0.23 9.36 -2.83
CA ARG A 177 -0.70 8.21 -2.03
C ARG A 177 -2.22 8.17 -1.91
N LEU A 178 -2.83 9.32 -1.64
CA LEU A 178 -4.30 9.43 -1.60
C LEU A 178 -4.92 9.16 -2.97
N ALA A 179 -4.32 9.67 -4.05
CA ALA A 179 -4.77 9.41 -5.41
C ALA A 179 -4.68 7.91 -5.77
N VAL A 180 -3.59 7.22 -5.40
CA VAL A 180 -3.46 5.77 -5.56
C VAL A 180 -4.60 5.04 -4.87
N HIS A 181 -4.88 5.37 -3.60
CA HIS A 181 -6.01 4.76 -2.90
C HIS A 181 -7.36 5.09 -3.56
N ASP A 182 -7.58 6.32 -4.04
CA ASP A 182 -8.80 6.73 -4.75
C ASP A 182 -8.98 5.95 -6.06
N LEU A 183 -7.91 5.72 -6.82
CA LEU A 183 -7.92 4.90 -8.04
C LEU A 183 -8.24 3.43 -7.74
N VAL A 184 -7.66 2.87 -6.67
CA VAL A 184 -7.99 1.51 -6.20
C VAL A 184 -9.46 1.45 -5.78
N GLY A 185 -9.96 2.46 -5.08
CA GLY A 185 -11.37 2.60 -4.73
C GLY A 185 -12.27 2.65 -5.96
N ALA A 186 -11.92 3.45 -6.97
CA ALA A 186 -12.69 3.55 -8.21
C ALA A 186 -12.68 2.24 -9.03
N LEU A 187 -11.60 1.46 -8.95
CA LEU A 187 -11.55 0.13 -9.57
C LEU A 187 -12.43 -0.87 -8.83
N PHE A 188 -12.34 -0.93 -7.51
CA PHE A 188 -12.86 -2.06 -6.72
C PHE A 188 -14.01 -1.69 -5.78
N ALA A 189 -14.57 -0.48 -5.92
CA ALA A 189 -15.84 -0.15 -5.32
C ALA A 189 -16.89 -1.20 -5.71
N PRO A 190 -17.78 -1.58 -4.79
CA PRO A 190 -18.88 -2.49 -5.09
C PRO A 190 -19.69 -2.01 -6.30
N SER A 191 -19.91 -2.90 -7.28
CA SER A 191 -20.56 -2.58 -8.56
C SER A 191 -22.06 -2.27 -8.45
N ASP A 192 -22.63 -2.42 -7.26
CA ASP A 192 -23.95 -1.92 -6.94
C ASP A 192 -23.89 -1.30 -5.54
N PRO A 193 -24.16 0.00 -5.37
CA PRO A 193 -24.49 0.47 -4.06
C PRO A 193 -25.86 -0.15 -3.73
N ALA A 194 -25.90 -1.13 -2.83
CA ALA A 194 -27.00 -1.10 -1.87
C ALA A 194 -27.05 0.36 -1.41
N PRO A 195 -28.13 1.12 -1.71
CA PRO A 195 -28.11 2.56 -1.94
C PRO A 195 -27.16 3.18 -0.95
N ALA A 196 -25.97 3.62 -1.42
CA ALA A 196 -24.76 3.68 -0.62
C ALA A 196 -25.17 4.14 0.77
N ARG A 197 -25.16 3.19 1.73
CA ARG A 197 -25.91 3.36 2.98
C ARG A 197 -25.63 4.77 3.44
N HIS A 198 -26.63 5.53 3.87
CA HIS A 198 -26.43 6.94 4.23
C HIS A 198 -25.13 7.16 5.06
N SER A 199 -24.77 6.16 5.87
CA SER A 199 -23.48 5.99 6.56
C SER A 199 -22.21 6.13 5.70
N ASP A 200 -22.13 5.60 4.49
CA ASP A 200 -20.91 5.53 3.67
C ASP A 200 -20.63 6.87 2.98
N LYS A 201 -21.67 7.49 2.38
CA LYS A 201 -21.60 8.86 1.86
C LYS A 201 -21.23 9.85 2.97
N LEU A 202 -21.81 9.63 4.16
CA LEU A 202 -21.54 10.44 5.33
C LEU A 202 -20.13 10.20 5.88
N PHE A 203 -19.63 8.97 5.85
CA PHE A 203 -18.27 8.65 6.23
C PHE A 203 -17.24 9.29 5.29
N MET A 204 -17.50 9.32 3.98
CA MET A 204 -16.67 10.06 3.01
C MET A 204 -16.62 11.56 3.33
N ARG A 205 -17.76 12.16 3.71
CA ARG A 205 -17.83 13.56 4.14
C ARG A 205 -17.02 13.82 5.42
N VAL A 206 -17.20 12.96 6.44
CA VAL A 206 -16.42 12.98 7.69
C VAL A 206 -14.92 12.90 7.39
N ARG A 207 -14.52 12.06 6.45
CA ARG A 207 -13.12 11.93 6.04
C ARG A 207 -12.57 13.17 5.34
N SER A 208 -13.34 13.81 4.46
CA SER A 208 -12.94 15.10 3.87
C SER A 208 -12.71 16.14 4.97
N VAL A 209 -13.66 16.26 5.90
CA VAL A 209 -13.56 17.17 7.04
C VAL A 209 -12.26 16.96 7.84
N ILE A 210 -11.88 15.69 8.07
CA ILE A 210 -10.63 15.36 8.76
C ILE A 210 -9.42 15.68 7.90
N LYS A 211 -9.40 15.26 6.63
CA LYS A 211 -8.28 15.51 5.69
C LYS A 211 -8.01 17.00 5.51
N ASP A 212 -9.05 17.82 5.50
CA ASP A 212 -8.93 19.27 5.30
C ASP A 212 -8.55 20.01 6.59
N GLY A 213 -8.66 19.36 7.76
CA GLY A 213 -8.49 20.00 9.06
C GLY A 213 -7.52 19.33 10.02
N PHE A 214 -6.87 18.22 9.69
CA PHE A 214 -6.09 17.44 10.66
C PHE A 214 -4.93 18.22 11.29
N VAL A 215 -4.39 19.23 10.60
CA VAL A 215 -3.33 20.11 11.12
C VAL A 215 -3.82 21.08 12.19
N ASP A 216 -5.13 21.34 12.27
CA ASP A 216 -5.73 22.15 13.32
C ASP A 216 -5.73 21.35 14.64
N PRO A 217 -5.02 21.81 15.70
CA PRO A 217 -5.05 21.15 17.01
C PRO A 217 -6.43 21.20 17.68
N GLY A 218 -7.32 22.09 17.24
CA GLY A 218 -8.73 22.19 17.60
C GLY A 218 -9.61 21.07 17.04
N LEU A 219 -9.16 20.37 16.00
CA LEU A 219 -9.93 19.29 15.39
C LEU A 219 -9.97 18.06 16.30
N ASP A 220 -11.11 17.86 16.93
CA ASP A 220 -11.46 16.69 17.73
C ASP A 220 -12.72 15.99 17.16
N PRO A 221 -13.14 14.81 17.68
CA PRO A 221 -14.34 14.14 17.20
C PRO A 221 -15.61 14.97 17.28
N SER A 222 -15.74 15.89 18.24
CA SER A 222 -16.90 16.78 18.35
C SER A 222 -16.92 17.79 17.20
N ALA A 223 -15.78 18.44 16.94
CA ALA A 223 -15.63 19.37 15.82
C ALA A 223 -15.86 18.68 14.46
N VAL A 224 -15.38 17.45 14.30
CA VAL A 224 -15.64 16.65 13.09
C VAL A 224 -17.13 16.35 12.93
N ALA A 225 -17.81 15.94 14.01
CA ALA A 225 -19.24 15.67 13.97
C ALA A 225 -20.05 16.92 13.57
N THR A 226 -19.74 18.07 14.19
CA THR A 226 -20.37 19.36 13.86
C THR A 226 -20.15 19.73 12.40
N ARG A 227 -18.91 19.66 11.90
CA ARG A 227 -18.58 20.00 10.50
C ARG A 227 -19.19 19.03 9.50
N ALA A 228 -19.37 17.77 9.87
CA ALA A 228 -20.03 16.76 9.03
C ALA A 228 -21.57 16.83 9.10
N GLY A 229 -22.13 17.61 10.04
CA GLY A 229 -23.57 17.78 10.23
C GLY A 229 -24.24 16.58 10.90
N ILE A 230 -23.56 15.91 11.84
CA ILE A 230 -24.06 14.72 12.54
C ILE A 230 -23.81 14.76 14.03
N SER A 231 -24.51 13.92 14.80
CA SER A 231 -24.25 13.78 16.23
C SER A 231 -22.93 13.05 16.48
N LEU A 232 -22.26 13.40 17.58
CA LEU A 232 -21.04 12.72 18.03
C LEU A 232 -21.26 11.21 18.24
N ARG A 233 -22.43 10.83 18.78
CA ARG A 233 -22.82 9.42 18.94
C ARG A 233 -22.88 8.68 17.61
N TYR A 234 -23.43 9.32 16.58
CA TYR A 234 -23.50 8.72 15.25
C TYR A 234 -22.11 8.63 14.61
N LEU A 235 -21.27 9.66 14.76
CA LEU A 235 -19.87 9.63 14.33
C LEU A 235 -19.12 8.45 14.96
N GLN A 236 -19.23 8.27 16.29
CA GLN A 236 -18.60 7.15 16.99
C GLN A 236 -19.08 5.81 16.43
N LYS A 237 -20.41 5.64 16.26
CA LYS A 237 -20.98 4.43 15.66
C LYS A 237 -20.40 4.14 14.28
N LEU A 238 -20.29 5.16 13.41
CA LEU A 238 -19.72 5.01 12.06
C LEU A 238 -18.29 4.45 12.07
N PHE A 239 -17.47 4.91 13.02
CA PHE A 239 -16.08 4.45 13.17
C PHE A 239 -16.00 3.07 13.84
N THR A 240 -16.84 2.79 14.84
CA THR A 240 -16.88 1.48 15.51
C THR A 240 -17.29 0.36 14.56
N GLU A 241 -18.28 0.60 13.69
CA GLU A 241 -18.68 -0.34 12.62
C GLU A 241 -17.54 -0.65 11.64
N ARG A 242 -16.50 0.19 11.60
CA ARG A 242 -15.31 0.09 10.75
C ARG A 242 -14.05 -0.31 11.52
N GLY A 243 -14.19 -0.77 12.76
CA GLY A 243 -13.07 -1.25 13.58
C GLY A 243 -12.06 -0.16 13.99
N SER A 244 -12.46 1.11 14.00
CA SER A 244 -11.57 2.23 14.34
C SER A 244 -12.26 3.27 15.23
N THR A 245 -11.58 4.36 15.57
CA THR A 245 -12.17 5.53 16.22
C THR A 245 -11.82 6.80 15.44
N CYS A 246 -12.66 7.84 15.56
CA CYS A 246 -12.38 9.12 14.91
C CYS A 246 -11.06 9.73 15.38
N SER A 247 -10.72 9.60 16.67
CA SER A 247 -9.47 10.11 17.22
C SER A 247 -8.25 9.39 16.63
N GLU A 248 -8.28 8.05 16.58
CA GLU A 248 -7.21 7.27 15.93
C GLU A 248 -7.03 7.67 14.47
N PHE A 249 -8.13 7.92 13.77
CA PHE A 249 -8.13 8.36 12.38
C PHE A 249 -7.54 9.75 12.20
N ILE A 250 -7.86 10.71 13.08
CA ILE A 250 -7.21 12.04 13.06
C ILE A 250 -5.71 11.87 13.31
N TYR A 251 -5.32 11.07 14.32
CA TYR A 251 -3.91 10.86 14.64
C TYR A 251 -3.14 10.19 13.51
N SER A 252 -3.74 9.28 12.73
CA SER A 252 -3.03 8.69 11.59
C SER A 252 -2.66 9.73 10.55
N PHE A 253 -3.54 10.69 10.23
CA PHE A 253 -3.21 11.80 9.32
C PHE A 253 -2.09 12.68 9.88
N ARG A 254 -2.17 13.03 11.18
CA ARG A 254 -1.14 13.84 11.84
C ARG A 254 0.22 13.15 11.87
N LEU A 255 0.26 11.85 12.15
CA LEU A 255 1.49 11.06 12.21
C LEU A 255 2.13 10.86 10.84
N ASP A 256 1.33 10.54 9.82
CA ASP A 256 1.81 10.43 8.44
C ASP A 256 2.40 11.76 7.94
N TYR A 257 1.75 12.89 8.27
CA TYR A 257 2.27 14.21 7.92
C TYR A 257 3.54 14.58 8.70
N ALA A 258 3.63 14.23 10.00
CA ALA A 258 4.85 14.41 10.77
C ALA A 258 6.02 13.60 10.23
N ALA A 259 5.80 12.32 9.88
CA ALA A 259 6.80 11.46 9.24
C ALA A 259 7.32 12.08 7.94
N HIS A 260 6.40 12.63 7.14
CA HIS A 260 6.72 13.34 5.92
C HIS A 260 7.57 14.61 6.16
N LEU A 261 7.22 15.44 7.16
CA LEU A 261 8.02 16.62 7.53
C LEU A 261 9.43 16.25 8.01
N LEU A 262 9.53 15.18 8.80
CA LEU A 262 10.80 14.62 9.24
C LEU A 262 11.66 14.23 8.03
N GLN A 263 11.12 13.41 7.12
CA GLN A 263 11.81 13.02 5.89
C GLN A 263 12.31 14.23 5.10
N ARG A 264 11.45 15.23 4.88
CA ARG A 264 11.82 16.46 4.18
C ARG A 264 12.93 17.24 4.89
N GLN A 265 12.87 17.32 6.22
CA GLN A 265 13.90 17.98 7.03
C GLN A 265 15.28 17.31 6.83
N SER A 266 15.33 15.98 6.85
CA SER A 266 16.57 15.23 6.64
C SER A 266 17.14 15.44 5.23
N THR A 267 16.29 15.45 4.19
CA THR A 267 16.75 15.65 2.81
C THR A 267 17.32 17.05 2.58
N LEU A 268 16.78 18.07 3.27
CA LEU A 268 17.18 19.46 3.09
C LEU A 268 18.28 19.91 4.07
N GLY A 269 18.77 19.04 4.95
CA GLY A 269 19.73 19.41 6.00
C GLY A 269 19.18 20.46 6.98
N ALA A 270 17.86 20.57 7.09
CA ALA A 270 17.22 21.56 7.94
C ALA A 270 17.23 21.09 9.41
N SER A 271 17.29 22.03 10.36
CA SER A 271 17.24 21.75 11.80
C SER A 271 15.97 22.29 12.43
N GLN A 272 14.80 21.88 11.94
CA GLN A 272 13.54 22.15 12.62
C GLN A 272 13.48 21.33 13.92
N ALA A 273 13.06 21.94 15.03
CA ALA A 273 12.91 21.23 16.28
C ALA A 273 11.78 20.19 16.16
N LEU A 274 11.98 18.96 16.67
CA LEU A 274 10.96 17.90 16.65
C LEU A 274 9.62 18.34 17.28
N ARG A 275 9.67 19.28 18.25
CA ARG A 275 8.51 19.92 18.86
C ARG A 275 7.68 20.70 17.84
N GLU A 276 8.33 21.47 16.98
CA GLU A 276 7.65 22.26 15.96
C GLU A 276 7.01 21.38 14.90
N ILE A 277 7.63 20.25 14.54
CA ILE A 277 7.01 19.26 13.65
C ILE A 277 5.75 18.68 14.28
N ALA A 278 5.79 18.35 15.58
CA ALA A 278 4.61 17.87 16.29
C ALA A 278 3.47 18.90 16.23
N TYR A 279 3.78 20.18 16.50
CA TYR A 279 2.80 21.26 16.45
C TYR A 279 2.28 21.55 15.05
N ALA A 280 3.16 21.59 14.04
CA ALA A 280 2.79 21.76 12.63
C ALA A 280 1.92 20.61 12.11
N SER A 281 2.00 19.45 12.75
CA SER A 281 1.18 18.29 12.46
C SER A 281 -0.12 18.24 13.26
N GLY A 282 -0.43 19.27 14.05
CA GLY A 282 -1.69 19.38 14.82
C GLY A 282 -1.69 18.70 16.19
N PHE A 283 -0.54 18.25 16.71
CA PHE A 283 -0.46 17.83 18.11
C PHE A 283 -0.37 19.05 19.03
N ARG A 284 -0.99 18.98 20.22
CA ARG A 284 -0.87 20.02 21.26
C ARG A 284 0.30 19.80 22.22
N ASP A 285 0.76 18.56 22.32
CA ASP A 285 1.81 18.13 23.24
C ASP A 285 2.78 17.17 22.54
N TYR A 286 4.07 17.42 22.77
CA TYR A 286 5.14 16.62 22.21
C TYR A 286 5.22 15.22 22.82
N SER A 287 4.93 15.08 24.11
CA SER A 287 5.02 13.77 24.79
C SER A 287 3.98 12.80 24.23
N HIS A 288 2.77 13.29 23.99
CA HIS A 288 1.71 12.56 23.33
C HIS A 288 2.08 12.18 21.89
N PHE A 289 2.60 13.14 21.12
CA PHE A 289 3.10 12.90 19.77
C PHE A 289 4.17 11.79 19.75
N ALA A 290 5.23 11.90 20.54
CA ALA A 290 6.34 10.97 20.52
C ALA A 290 5.92 9.53 20.88
N ARG A 291 5.00 9.39 21.85
CA ARG A 291 4.43 8.07 22.20
C ARG A 291 3.66 7.46 21.04
N ARG A 292 2.76 8.23 20.42
CA ARG A 292 1.94 7.80 19.28
C ARG A 292 2.78 7.48 18.04
N PHE A 293 3.80 8.28 17.78
CA PHE A 293 4.74 8.07 16.70
C PHE A 293 5.50 6.76 16.84
N ARG A 294 6.04 6.49 18.05
CA ARG A 294 6.70 5.22 18.34
C ARG A 294 5.76 4.02 18.22
N GLN A 295 4.52 4.14 18.67
CA GLN A 295 3.52 3.08 18.50
C GLN A 295 3.22 2.78 17.02
N ARG A 296 3.20 3.81 16.16
CA ARG A 296 2.87 3.67 14.74
C ARG A 296 4.03 3.18 13.89
N PHE A 297 5.24 3.69 14.13
CA PHE A 297 6.41 3.47 13.27
C PHE A 297 7.47 2.55 13.92
N GLY A 298 7.29 2.15 15.18
CA GLY A 298 8.21 1.27 15.89
C GLY A 298 9.45 1.94 16.49
N HIS A 299 9.68 3.23 16.21
CA HIS A 299 10.83 3.98 16.73
C HIS A 299 10.48 5.44 17.08
N ALA A 300 11.37 6.13 17.80
CA ALA A 300 11.15 7.53 18.17
C ALA A 300 11.20 8.46 16.93
N PRO A 301 10.55 9.64 16.97
CA PRO A 301 10.60 10.63 15.89
C PRO A 301 12.04 10.99 15.45
N GLY A 302 12.95 11.18 16.41
CA GLY A 302 14.34 11.49 16.11
C GLY A 302 15.13 10.33 15.48
N ALA A 303 14.64 9.09 15.62
CA ALA A 303 15.24 7.89 15.02
C ALA A 303 14.59 7.51 13.69
N HIS A 304 13.64 8.31 13.17
CA HIS A 304 12.97 8.05 11.89
C HIS A 304 13.90 8.11 10.66
N PHE A 305 15.20 8.37 10.88
CA PHE A 305 16.26 8.33 9.88
C PHE A 305 17.32 7.26 10.13
N ALA A 306 17.36 6.66 11.33
CA ALA A 306 18.39 5.69 11.71
C ALA A 306 18.22 4.32 11.03
N GLY A 307 17.09 4.08 10.35
CA GLY A 307 16.79 2.84 9.64
C GLY A 307 17.40 2.72 8.24
N GLU A 308 17.89 3.81 7.63
CA GLU A 308 18.44 3.79 6.26
C GLU A 308 19.94 4.14 6.18
N SER A 309 20.51 4.75 7.22
CA SER A 309 21.95 5.08 7.26
C SER A 309 22.84 3.86 7.53
N CYS A 310 22.34 2.85 8.25
CA CYS A 310 23.17 1.70 8.66
C CYS A 310 23.55 0.75 7.49
N HIS A 311 22.88 0.85 6.34
CA HIS A 311 23.27 0.11 5.13
C HIS A 311 24.25 0.85 4.20
N ARG A 312 24.57 2.13 4.44
CA ARG A 312 25.54 2.88 3.60
C ARG A 312 26.97 2.92 4.15
N GLU A 313 27.18 2.81 5.46
CA GLU A 313 28.52 2.94 6.06
C GLU A 313 29.36 1.65 6.09
N GLY A 314 28.77 0.49 5.78
CA GLY A 314 29.52 -0.78 5.72
C GLY A 314 30.30 -1.03 4.44
N ALA A 315 30.15 -0.20 3.40
CA ALA A 315 30.73 -0.44 2.07
C ALA A 315 31.93 0.46 1.71
N LEU A 316 32.32 1.41 2.58
CA LEU A 316 33.38 2.39 2.29
C LEU A 316 34.70 2.16 3.04
N ASN A 317 34.79 1.18 3.95
CA ASN A 317 36.01 0.86 4.70
C ASN A 317 36.64 -0.49 4.32
N ALA A 318 36.50 -0.91 3.07
CA ALA A 318 37.16 -2.11 2.53
C ALA A 318 37.86 -1.84 1.18
N CYS A 319 38.59 -0.73 1.10
CA CYS A 319 39.62 -0.46 0.08
C CYS A 319 40.63 0.52 0.70
N GLY A 320 41.56 -0.03 1.49
CA GLY A 320 42.74 0.64 2.04
C GLY A 320 43.81 -0.40 2.27
#